data_AF-A0A6F8YTM8-F1
#
_entry.id   AF-A0A6F8YTM8-F1
#
_cell.length_a   1.000
_cell.length_b   1.000
_cell.length_c   1.000
_cell.angle_alpha   90.00
_cell.angle_beta   90.00
_cell.angle_gamma   90.00
#
_symmetry.space_group_name_H-M   'P 1'
#
loop_
_entity.id
_entity.type
_entity.pdbx_description
1 polymer ?
#
loop_
_entity_poly.entity_id
_entity_poly.type
_entity_poly.pdbx_seq_one_letter_code
_entity_poly.pdbx_strand_id
1 'polypeptide(L)'
;MSTVPEQWVAALTELGIVAGSLAGFAVAFGLALLVTRPPAPRPAPGGGEPGTEPPAVAGFVVSGWRVTGDAVAGTLLDLAARGQVELRQPGADPARTAVAVLPADRRGLLPYERRVLDRIGEVAAGGPAALLALPFRDRRESRVWWRRLRREVAADARARGLSRRRFGLGVRSALTVVAAFAAIGVGHAVIRYVERTSGTDGGAEAGITALVAAFVGLTVLTRRDVGERDTEAGRAAAARWSAVRESSRAFAQLPPAAVAVHQRRLAYAAALGVARSTTQVIDFGMSSRRRVWSSYGGSWRLVRVHYPRRGRYGLKTRTLLGRGCFALAAGIALVVAPTQLGYVAGVSPGWLPALPGAGALLAVIGTHTVLRTLVDTFTARTVTGQVLWRQLWRTHSPTSQNRHPYLYHLAVDDGRSERTTAWVLPAYFGDGCRPGDTVTVTVRPWSRRVLDLHREPRPEPAAPAAATGPAPDRRLRFALDARDVAAALGLPDPARLTAVPGASGVTEYVTGDGARPLLVIQVATGAFADVGWRVASRGTPVAGTPDAYVNADRAAVRRGDTTVLLRAGGPAIAPQALAGLARLVAAQLEPHTVRTA
;
A
#
# COMPACT_ATOMS: atom_id res chain seq x y z
N MET A 1 37.54 55.69 17.05
CA MET A 1 37.09 54.78 15.97
C MET A 1 38.09 53.64 15.88
N SER A 2 37.74 52.46 16.39
CA SER A 2 38.61 51.27 16.32
C SER A 2 38.74 50.82 14.87
N THR A 3 39.96 50.84 14.33
CA THR A 3 40.27 50.34 13.00
C THR A 3 39.92 48.86 12.94
N VAL A 4 39.07 48.48 11.99
CA VAL A 4 38.77 47.06 11.74
C VAL A 4 40.09 46.39 11.35
N PRO A 5 40.51 45.31 12.03
CA PRO A 5 41.77 44.66 11.69
C PRO A 5 41.75 44.21 10.23
N GLU A 6 42.81 44.49 9.48
CA GLU A 6 42.95 44.24 8.03
C GLU A 6 42.59 42.79 7.64
N GLN A 7 42.90 41.84 8.53
CA GLN A 7 42.51 40.42 8.43
C GLN A 7 41.01 40.18 8.28
N TRP A 8 40.16 41.00 8.90
CA TRP A 8 38.70 40.89 8.79
C TRP A 8 38.20 41.39 7.44
N VAL A 9 38.81 42.44 6.90
CA VAL A 9 38.45 42.98 5.58
C VAL A 9 38.77 41.94 4.51
N ALA A 10 39.98 41.35 4.54
CA ALA A 10 40.37 40.28 3.62
C ALA A 10 39.43 39.07 3.70
N ALA A 11 39.14 38.58 4.90
CA ALA A 11 38.22 37.45 5.09
C ALA A 11 36.79 37.75 4.59
N LEU A 12 36.28 38.96 4.79
CA LEU A 12 34.98 39.38 4.28
C LEU A 12 34.96 39.46 2.75
N THR A 13 36.06 39.90 2.11
CA THR A 13 36.15 39.91 0.65
C THR A 13 36.17 38.50 0.06
N GLU A 14 36.93 37.57 0.64
CA GLU A 14 36.99 36.16 0.21
C GLU A 14 35.60 35.51 0.32
N LEU A 15 34.92 35.72 1.46
CA LEU A 15 33.56 35.22 1.67
C LEU A 15 32.55 35.86 0.72
N GLY A 16 32.70 37.16 0.45
CA GLY A 16 31.90 37.89 -0.54
C GLY A 16 32.04 37.34 -1.95
N ILE A 17 33.26 36.96 -2.38
CA ILE A 17 33.52 36.35 -3.69
C ILE A 17 32.83 34.98 -3.80
N VAL A 18 32.97 34.12 -2.78
CA VAL A 18 32.30 32.80 -2.75
C VAL A 18 30.79 32.97 -2.79
N ALA A 19 30.23 33.82 -1.92
CA ALA A 19 28.80 34.05 -1.83
C ALA A 19 28.24 34.64 -3.13
N GLY A 20 28.91 35.65 -3.71
CA GLY A 20 28.53 36.27 -4.98
C GLY A 20 28.57 35.31 -6.15
N SER A 21 29.60 34.45 -6.23
CA SER A 21 29.74 33.44 -7.29
C SER A 21 28.61 32.41 -7.24
N LEU A 22 28.30 31.88 -6.05
CA LEU A 22 27.22 30.92 -5.87
C LEU A 22 25.84 31.56 -6.07
N ALA A 23 25.65 32.80 -5.62
CA ALA A 23 24.43 33.57 -5.84
C ALA A 23 24.19 33.84 -7.33
N GLY A 24 25.23 34.24 -8.07
CA GLY A 24 25.14 34.44 -9.51
C GLY A 24 24.70 33.18 -10.26
N PHE A 25 25.29 32.03 -9.93
CA PHE A 25 24.83 30.75 -10.47
C PHE A 25 23.38 30.44 -10.07
N ALA A 26 23.01 30.63 -8.80
CA ALA A 26 21.66 30.36 -8.32
C ALA A 26 20.60 31.24 -9.01
N VAL A 27 20.92 32.52 -9.25
CA VAL A 27 20.07 33.45 -10.01
C VAL A 27 19.94 32.99 -11.46
N ALA A 28 21.03 32.65 -12.14
CA ALA A 28 20.98 32.15 -13.51
C ALA A 28 20.16 30.85 -13.62
N PHE A 29 20.35 29.92 -12.68
CA PHE A 29 19.56 28.69 -12.61
C PHE A 29 18.08 28.97 -12.33
N GLY A 30 17.78 29.88 -11.41
CA GLY A 30 16.42 30.32 -11.09
C GLY A 30 15.72 31.00 -12.26
N LEU A 31 16.43 31.85 -13.00
CA LEU A 31 15.92 32.50 -14.21
C LEU A 31 15.66 31.47 -15.31
N ALA A 32 16.58 30.52 -15.51
CA ALA A 32 16.36 29.41 -16.44
C ALA A 32 15.12 28.59 -16.07
N LEU A 33 14.88 28.33 -14.79
CA LEU A 33 13.63 27.72 -14.33
C LEU A 33 12.42 28.59 -14.67
N LEU A 34 12.45 29.88 -14.38
CA LEU A 34 11.31 30.78 -14.63
C LEU A 34 10.96 30.85 -16.12
N VAL A 35 11.94 31.10 -16.98
CA VAL A 35 11.77 31.26 -18.44
C VAL A 35 11.34 29.96 -19.12
N THR A 36 11.72 28.81 -18.57
CA THR A 36 11.35 27.49 -19.10
C THR A 36 10.11 26.89 -18.43
N ARG A 37 9.40 27.65 -17.59
CA ARG A 37 8.18 27.17 -16.92
C ARG A 37 7.07 26.96 -17.97
N PRO A 38 6.47 25.75 -18.04
CA PRO A 38 5.37 25.52 -18.96
C PRO A 38 4.14 26.34 -18.54
N PRO A 39 3.41 26.96 -19.49
CA PRO A 39 2.17 27.65 -19.18
C PRO A 39 1.10 26.65 -18.71
N ALA A 40 0.17 27.11 -17.88
CA ALA A 40 -0.99 26.31 -17.52
C ALA A 40 -1.84 26.05 -18.76
N PRO A 41 -2.29 24.81 -19.02
CA PRO A 41 -3.10 24.53 -20.18
C PRO A 41 -4.45 25.21 -20.05
N ARG A 42 -4.86 25.92 -21.10
CA ARG A 42 -6.21 26.50 -21.22
C ARG A 42 -7.08 25.51 -22.00
N PRO A 43 -8.31 25.21 -21.56
CA PRO A 43 -9.20 24.31 -22.28
C PRO A 43 -9.52 24.89 -23.66
N ALA A 44 -9.54 24.03 -24.68
CA ALA A 44 -10.03 24.40 -26.00
C ALA A 44 -11.55 24.69 -25.93
N PRO A 45 -12.06 25.67 -26.71
CA PRO A 45 -13.50 25.91 -26.80
C PRO A 45 -14.21 24.72 -27.47
N GLY A 46 -15.36 24.31 -26.92
CA GLY A 46 -16.11 23.13 -27.34
C GLY A 46 -15.60 21.84 -26.66
N GLY A 47 -16.51 21.05 -26.10
CA GLY A 47 -16.18 19.79 -25.41
C GLY A 47 -15.35 18.88 -26.31
N GLY A 48 -14.06 18.78 -26.02
CA GLY A 48 -13.10 18.13 -26.91
C GLY A 48 -13.32 16.62 -27.01
N GLU A 49 -13.24 16.09 -28.23
CA GLU A 49 -13.14 14.65 -28.44
C GLU A 49 -11.82 14.14 -27.83
N PRO A 50 -11.83 12.99 -27.13
CA PRO A 50 -10.61 12.41 -26.59
C PRO A 50 -9.60 12.09 -27.71
N GLY A 51 -8.34 12.48 -27.50
CA GLY A 51 -7.25 12.18 -28.44
C GLY A 51 -6.80 10.72 -28.41
N THR A 52 -5.83 10.38 -29.25
CA THR A 52 -5.26 9.01 -29.33
C THR A 52 -4.27 8.69 -28.20
N GLU A 53 -3.90 9.70 -27.40
CA GLU A 53 -2.93 9.53 -26.33
C GLU A 53 -3.46 8.58 -25.24
N PRO A 54 -2.63 7.68 -24.69
CA PRO A 54 -3.02 6.80 -23.60
C PRO A 54 -3.29 7.60 -22.32
N PRO A 55 -4.11 7.09 -21.38
CA PRO A 55 -4.53 7.86 -20.20
C PRO A 55 -3.38 8.43 -19.37
N ALA A 56 -2.28 7.69 -19.17
CA ALA A 56 -1.10 8.20 -18.46
C ALA A 56 -0.53 9.47 -19.09
N VAL A 57 -0.46 9.53 -20.42
CA VAL A 57 0.06 10.67 -21.19
C VAL A 57 -0.95 11.81 -21.20
N ALA A 58 -2.24 11.52 -21.36
CA ALA A 58 -3.30 12.53 -21.26
C ALA A 58 -3.26 13.25 -19.90
N GLY A 59 -3.19 12.49 -18.79
CA GLY A 59 -3.03 13.03 -17.45
C GLY A 59 -1.73 13.82 -17.28
N PHE A 60 -0.62 13.31 -17.82
CA PHE A 60 0.70 13.96 -17.78
C PHE A 60 0.71 15.34 -18.47
N VAL A 61 0.04 15.45 -19.61
CA VAL A 61 -0.04 16.70 -20.38
C VAL A 61 -0.89 17.74 -19.63
N VAL A 62 -2.03 17.34 -19.06
CA VAL A 62 -2.93 18.25 -18.33
C VAL A 62 -2.38 18.67 -16.96
N SER A 63 -1.58 17.82 -16.31
CA SER A 63 -0.98 18.09 -15.00
C SER A 63 0.28 18.98 -15.05
N GLY A 64 0.52 19.65 -16.18
CA GLY A 64 1.71 20.48 -16.37
C GLY A 64 3.00 19.65 -16.42
N TRP A 65 2.95 18.52 -17.14
CA TRP A 65 4.08 17.63 -17.37
C TRP A 65 4.59 16.95 -16.09
N ARG A 66 3.66 16.53 -15.23
CA ARG A 66 3.96 15.82 -13.97
C ARG A 66 3.15 14.54 -13.86
N VAL A 67 3.81 13.39 -13.71
CA VAL A 67 3.07 12.14 -13.49
C VAL A 67 2.54 12.11 -12.06
N THR A 68 1.21 12.08 -11.92
CA THR A 68 0.48 12.01 -10.64
C THR A 68 0.02 10.58 -10.33
N GLY A 69 -0.57 10.38 -9.14
CA GLY A 69 -1.28 9.14 -8.77
C GLY A 69 -2.38 8.80 -9.76
N ASP A 70 -3.11 9.82 -10.20
CA ASP A 70 -4.23 9.74 -11.14
C ASP A 70 -3.82 9.09 -12.48
N ALA A 71 -2.63 9.42 -13.00
CA ALA A 71 -2.11 8.81 -14.23
C ALA A 71 -1.96 7.28 -14.10
N VAL A 72 -1.57 6.79 -12.92
CA VAL A 72 -1.47 5.35 -12.65
C VAL A 72 -2.85 4.72 -12.53
N ALA A 73 -3.77 5.38 -11.81
CA ALA A 73 -5.14 4.91 -11.69
C ALA A 73 -5.83 4.79 -13.06
N GLY A 74 -5.69 5.82 -13.90
CA GLY A 74 -6.18 5.78 -15.27
C GLY A 74 -5.52 4.69 -16.12
N THR A 75 -4.22 4.44 -15.93
CA THR A 75 -3.53 3.33 -16.61
C THR A 75 -4.09 1.96 -16.19
N LEU A 76 -4.33 1.75 -14.89
CA LEU A 76 -4.93 0.51 -14.39
C LEU A 76 -6.34 0.30 -14.97
N LEU A 77 -7.16 1.35 -15.00
CA LEU A 77 -8.49 1.27 -15.58
C LEU A 77 -8.46 1.02 -17.10
N ASP A 78 -7.49 1.59 -17.81
CA ASP A 78 -7.30 1.34 -19.23
C ASP A 78 -6.86 -0.10 -19.51
N LEU A 79 -6.03 -0.68 -18.64
CA LEU A 79 -5.71 -2.11 -18.66
C LEU A 79 -6.96 -2.96 -18.38
N ALA A 80 -7.84 -2.52 -17.47
CA ALA A 80 -9.10 -3.21 -17.18
C ALA A 80 -10.05 -3.18 -18.37
N ALA A 81 -10.21 -2.01 -19.01
CA ALA A 81 -11.02 -1.85 -20.22
C ALA A 81 -10.50 -2.69 -21.40
N ARG A 82 -9.18 -2.97 -21.44
CA ARG A 82 -8.53 -3.85 -22.43
C ARG A 82 -8.53 -5.33 -22.03
N GLY A 83 -9.17 -5.71 -20.92
CA GLY A 83 -9.25 -7.10 -20.45
C GLY A 83 -7.92 -7.67 -19.93
N GLN A 84 -6.96 -6.83 -19.56
CA GLN A 84 -5.68 -7.27 -18.96
C GLN A 84 -5.82 -7.54 -17.46
N VAL A 85 -6.76 -6.85 -16.81
CA VAL A 85 -7.12 -7.05 -15.42
C VAL A 85 -8.64 -6.99 -15.26
N GLU A 86 -9.16 -7.66 -14.24
CA GLU A 86 -10.58 -7.62 -13.88
C GLU A 86 -10.76 -6.89 -12.55
N LEU A 87 -11.72 -5.97 -12.49
CA LEU A 87 -12.11 -5.28 -11.26
C LEU A 87 -13.46 -5.80 -10.78
N ARG A 88 -13.48 -6.40 -9.59
CA ARG A 88 -14.70 -6.94 -8.96
C ARG A 88 -15.02 -6.16 -7.70
N GLN A 89 -16.24 -5.64 -7.62
CA GLN A 89 -16.72 -4.93 -6.44
C GLN A 89 -17.90 -5.71 -5.83
N PRO A 90 -17.70 -6.45 -4.73
CA PRO A 90 -18.73 -7.33 -4.15
C PRO A 90 -19.85 -6.59 -3.38
N GLY A 91 -19.95 -5.26 -3.48
CA GLY A 91 -20.96 -4.46 -2.77
C GLY A 91 -20.91 -2.97 -3.16
N ALA A 92 -21.61 -2.11 -2.42
CA ALA A 92 -21.67 -0.67 -2.74
C ALA A 92 -20.38 0.10 -2.40
N ASP A 93 -19.54 -0.42 -1.50
CA ASP A 93 -18.32 0.23 -1.03
C ASP A 93 -17.17 0.07 -2.05
N PRO A 94 -16.69 1.16 -2.68
CA PRO A 94 -15.59 1.12 -3.63
C PRO A 94 -14.28 0.60 -3.02
N ALA A 95 -14.08 0.77 -1.70
CA ALA A 95 -12.88 0.33 -0.99
C ALA A 95 -12.72 -1.20 -0.96
N ARG A 96 -13.80 -1.95 -1.22
CA ARG A 96 -13.81 -3.43 -1.28
C ARG A 96 -13.54 -3.98 -2.68
N THR A 97 -13.21 -3.12 -3.63
CA THR A 97 -12.89 -3.57 -4.99
C THR A 97 -11.62 -4.41 -5.00
N ALA A 98 -11.71 -5.60 -5.58
CA ALA A 98 -10.60 -6.49 -5.85
C ALA A 98 -10.16 -6.39 -7.31
N VAL A 99 -8.86 -6.56 -7.56
CA VAL A 99 -8.23 -6.64 -8.87
C VAL A 99 -7.62 -8.02 -9.07
N ALA A 100 -7.87 -8.63 -10.23
CA ALA A 100 -7.23 -9.86 -10.65
C ALA A 100 -6.52 -9.65 -11.98
N VAL A 101 -5.32 -10.23 -12.14
CA VAL A 101 -4.63 -10.24 -13.44
C VAL A 101 -5.24 -11.35 -14.29
N LEU A 102 -5.64 -11.02 -15.51
CA LEU A 102 -6.18 -11.99 -16.46
C LEU A 102 -5.05 -12.55 -17.34
N PRO A 103 -5.15 -13.81 -17.80
CA PRO A 103 -4.27 -14.37 -18.81
C PRO A 103 -4.60 -13.74 -20.16
N ALA A 104 -4.05 -12.56 -20.42
CA ALA A 104 -4.21 -11.81 -21.65
C ALA A 104 -2.87 -11.60 -22.36
N ASP A 105 -2.91 -11.38 -23.68
CA ASP A 105 -1.71 -11.08 -24.45
C ASP A 105 -1.10 -9.75 -23.99
N ARG A 106 0.18 -9.79 -23.65
CA ARG A 106 0.96 -8.63 -23.20
C ARG A 106 1.66 -7.90 -24.34
N ARG A 107 1.53 -8.38 -25.58
CA ARG A 107 2.05 -7.70 -26.78
C ARG A 107 1.33 -6.36 -26.95
N GLY A 108 2.09 -5.34 -27.34
CA GLY A 108 1.57 -3.97 -27.50
C GLY A 108 1.44 -3.15 -26.21
N LEU A 109 1.70 -3.71 -25.02
CA LEU A 109 1.72 -2.93 -23.79
C LEU A 109 2.93 -1.99 -23.70
N LEU A 110 2.67 -0.74 -23.37
CA LEU A 110 3.71 0.27 -23.18
C LEU A 110 4.54 -0.05 -21.92
N PRO A 111 5.80 0.44 -21.81
CA PRO A 111 6.67 0.12 -20.67
C PRO A 111 6.06 0.42 -19.29
N TYR A 112 5.39 1.57 -19.15
CA TYR A 112 4.75 1.95 -17.90
C TYR A 112 3.46 1.15 -17.62
N GLU A 113 2.77 0.66 -18.65
CA GLU A 113 1.59 -0.20 -18.51
C GLU A 113 1.99 -1.57 -17.97
N ARG A 114 3.05 -2.17 -18.55
CA ARG A 114 3.67 -3.39 -18.02
C ARG A 114 4.09 -3.21 -16.57
N ARG A 115 4.72 -2.08 -16.23
CA ARG A 115 5.11 -1.77 -14.85
C ARG A 115 3.94 -1.74 -13.87
N VAL A 116 2.78 -1.24 -14.29
CA VAL A 116 1.55 -1.26 -13.48
C VAL A 116 1.02 -2.68 -13.37
N LEU A 117 0.95 -3.41 -14.48
CA LEU A 117 0.49 -4.80 -14.51
C LEU A 117 1.37 -5.73 -13.67
N ASP A 118 2.69 -5.61 -13.77
CA ASP A 118 3.67 -6.36 -12.99
C ASP A 118 3.47 -6.09 -11.50
N ARG A 119 3.23 -4.82 -11.12
CA ARG A 119 2.95 -4.48 -9.73
C ARG A 119 1.66 -5.11 -9.22
N ILE A 120 0.61 -5.14 -10.04
CA ILE A 120 -0.66 -5.80 -9.69
C ILE A 120 -0.41 -7.31 -9.55
N GLY A 121 0.35 -7.91 -10.49
CA GLY A 121 0.71 -9.33 -10.46
C GLY A 121 1.53 -9.72 -9.22
N GLU A 122 2.48 -8.88 -8.79
CA GLU A 122 3.24 -9.09 -7.56
C GLU A 122 2.33 -9.18 -6.32
N VAL A 123 1.34 -8.31 -6.23
CA VAL A 123 0.40 -8.26 -5.09
C VAL A 123 -0.68 -9.34 -5.20
N ALA A 124 -1.12 -9.66 -6.41
CA ALA A 124 -2.14 -10.65 -6.73
C ALA A 124 -1.59 -12.06 -6.99
N ALA A 125 -0.32 -12.34 -6.66
CA ALA A 125 0.37 -13.60 -6.92
C ALA A 125 -0.23 -14.84 -6.20
N GLY A 126 -1.34 -14.70 -5.48
CA GLY A 126 -2.11 -15.78 -4.85
C GLY A 126 -3.62 -15.69 -5.11
N GLY A 127 -4.03 -14.93 -6.13
CA GLY A 127 -5.44 -14.68 -6.46
C GLY A 127 -5.81 -13.19 -6.42
N PRO A 128 -7.11 -12.86 -6.57
CA PRO A 128 -7.58 -11.48 -6.58
C PRO A 128 -7.08 -10.69 -5.35
N ALA A 129 -6.54 -9.49 -5.57
CA ALA A 129 -6.01 -8.61 -4.54
C ALA A 129 -6.92 -7.41 -4.28
N ALA A 130 -7.06 -6.96 -3.03
CA ALA A 130 -7.76 -5.70 -2.76
C ALA A 130 -6.99 -4.52 -3.41
N LEU A 131 -7.70 -3.57 -4.05
CA LEU A 131 -7.04 -2.38 -4.64
C LEU A 131 -6.22 -1.60 -3.61
N LEU A 132 -6.71 -1.50 -2.38
CA LEU A 132 -6.03 -0.84 -1.27
C LEU A 132 -4.78 -1.61 -0.75
N ALA A 133 -4.50 -2.81 -1.27
CA ALA A 133 -3.28 -3.55 -1.01
C ALA A 133 -2.13 -3.24 -1.99
N LEU A 134 -2.41 -2.53 -3.09
CA LEU A 134 -1.42 -2.12 -4.10
C LEU A 134 -0.32 -1.16 -3.59
N PRO A 135 -0.58 -0.22 -2.65
CA PRO A 135 0.44 0.74 -2.23
C PRO A 135 1.70 0.07 -1.65
N PHE A 136 2.84 0.73 -1.80
CA PHE A 136 4.12 0.20 -1.38
C PHE A 136 4.28 0.18 0.14
N ARG A 137 4.97 -0.85 0.64
CA ARG A 137 5.33 -0.98 2.05
C ARG A 137 6.75 -0.46 2.33
N ASP A 138 7.58 -0.34 1.28
CA ASP A 138 8.95 0.19 1.35
C ASP A 138 9.08 1.54 0.59
N ARG A 139 9.66 2.54 1.26
CA ARG A 139 9.81 3.89 0.71
C ARG A 139 10.86 3.99 -0.39
N ARG A 140 11.92 3.19 -0.34
CA ARG A 140 12.97 3.15 -1.36
C ARG A 140 12.42 2.49 -2.63
N GLU A 141 11.72 1.36 -2.48
CA GLU A 141 11.04 0.67 -3.58
C GLU A 141 10.05 1.60 -4.28
N SER A 142 9.14 2.22 -3.52
CA SER A 142 8.19 3.22 -4.04
C SER A 142 8.88 4.33 -4.82
N ARG A 143 9.95 4.94 -4.26
CA ARG A 143 10.71 6.00 -4.95
C ARG A 143 11.36 5.53 -6.24
N VAL A 144 11.91 4.32 -6.27
CA VAL A 144 12.54 3.75 -7.47
C VAL A 144 11.49 3.46 -8.54
N TRP A 145 10.38 2.84 -8.14
CA TRP A 145 9.26 2.54 -9.03
C TRP A 145 8.68 3.82 -9.64
N TRP A 146 8.35 4.82 -8.82
CA TRP A 146 7.84 6.11 -9.28
C TRP A 146 8.82 6.85 -10.19
N ARG A 147 10.14 6.75 -9.93
CA ARG A 147 11.17 7.34 -10.80
C ARG A 147 11.24 6.65 -12.17
N ARG A 148 11.00 5.34 -12.24
CA ARG A 148 10.96 4.60 -13.51
C ARG A 148 9.69 4.92 -14.28
N LEU A 149 8.53 4.86 -13.62
CA LEU A 149 7.25 5.22 -14.21
C LEU A 149 7.28 6.63 -14.83
N ARG A 150 7.76 7.63 -14.08
CA ARG A 150 7.91 9.01 -14.58
C ARG A 150 8.75 9.11 -15.85
N ARG A 151 9.87 8.38 -15.89
CA ARG A 151 10.75 8.36 -17.06
C ARG A 151 10.09 7.70 -18.25
N GLU A 152 9.34 6.61 -18.05
CA GLU A 152 8.66 5.87 -19.11
C GLU A 152 7.49 6.68 -19.71
N VAL A 153 6.66 7.30 -18.88
CA VAL A 153 5.57 8.18 -19.35
C VAL A 153 6.12 9.40 -20.08
N ALA A 154 7.16 10.04 -19.54
CA ALA A 154 7.81 11.16 -20.22
C ALA A 154 8.48 10.72 -21.54
N ALA A 155 9.08 9.53 -21.60
CA ALA A 155 9.67 9.01 -22.83
C ALA A 155 8.60 8.78 -23.92
N ASP A 156 7.44 8.21 -23.57
CA ASP A 156 6.32 8.03 -24.52
C ASP A 156 5.76 9.39 -24.99
N ALA A 157 5.58 10.35 -24.08
CA ALA A 157 5.15 11.70 -24.44
C ALA A 157 6.14 12.40 -25.40
N ARG A 158 7.46 12.21 -25.20
CA ARG A 158 8.49 12.72 -26.14
C ARG A 158 8.47 11.99 -27.48
N ALA A 159 8.32 10.67 -27.49
CA ALA A 159 8.25 9.88 -28.72
C ALA A 159 7.06 10.29 -29.60
N ARG A 160 5.96 10.72 -28.98
CA ARG A 160 4.78 11.30 -29.65
C ARG A 160 4.93 12.78 -30.02
N GLY A 161 6.10 13.39 -29.78
CA GLY A 161 6.35 14.80 -30.06
C GLY A 161 5.57 15.78 -29.18
N LEU A 162 4.98 15.34 -28.06
CA LEU A 162 4.16 16.18 -27.17
C LEU A 162 4.99 16.94 -26.14
N SER A 163 6.10 16.36 -25.68
CA SER A 163 6.98 16.99 -24.70
C SER A 163 8.42 17.01 -25.17
N ARG A 164 9.22 17.85 -24.51
CA ARG A 164 10.67 17.90 -24.63
C ARG A 164 11.29 18.20 -23.28
N ARG A 165 12.58 17.87 -23.11
CA ARG A 165 13.31 18.19 -21.87
C ARG A 165 13.30 19.69 -21.63
N ARG A 166 13.03 20.09 -20.38
CA ARG A 166 12.93 21.51 -20.00
C ARG A 166 14.21 22.29 -20.26
N PHE A 167 15.36 21.71 -19.90
CA PHE A 167 16.68 22.23 -20.25
C PHE A 167 17.18 21.51 -21.50
N GLY A 168 17.07 22.18 -22.64
CA GLY A 168 17.71 21.78 -23.89
C GLY A 168 19.23 21.92 -23.82
N LEU A 169 19.92 21.54 -24.89
CA LEU A 169 21.39 21.57 -24.96
C LEU A 169 21.92 23.00 -24.72
N GLY A 170 21.33 24.02 -25.36
CA GLY A 170 21.76 25.41 -25.21
C GLY A 170 21.69 25.95 -23.78
N VAL A 171 20.57 25.73 -23.08
CA VAL A 171 20.41 26.16 -21.67
C VAL A 171 21.40 25.43 -20.76
N ARG A 172 21.66 24.13 -21.00
CA ARG A 172 22.66 23.37 -20.24
C ARG A 172 24.06 23.89 -20.48
N SER A 173 24.44 24.13 -21.73
CA SER A 173 25.75 24.70 -22.08
C SER A 173 25.94 26.06 -21.41
N ALA A 174 24.94 26.95 -21.50
CA ALA A 174 24.98 28.26 -20.85
C ALA A 174 25.14 28.13 -19.32
N LEU A 175 24.36 27.27 -18.65
CA LEU A 175 24.49 27.05 -17.21
C LEU A 175 25.83 26.40 -16.82
N THR A 176 26.41 25.55 -17.68
CA THR A 176 27.75 24.99 -17.45
C THR A 176 28.83 26.05 -17.57
N VAL A 177 28.71 27.01 -18.50
CA VAL A 177 29.61 28.16 -18.59
C VAL A 177 29.51 29.03 -17.33
N VAL A 178 28.29 29.34 -16.88
CA VAL A 178 28.08 30.09 -15.61
C VAL A 178 28.63 29.31 -14.40
N ALA A 179 28.48 27.99 -14.38
CA ALA A 179 29.08 27.14 -13.35
C ALA A 179 30.61 27.22 -13.34
N ALA A 180 31.25 27.28 -14.51
CA ALA A 180 32.70 27.44 -14.62
C ALA A 180 33.16 28.78 -14.03
N PHE A 181 32.50 29.89 -14.37
CA PHE A 181 32.82 31.20 -13.77
C PHE A 181 32.63 31.22 -12.26
N ALA A 182 31.53 30.65 -11.76
CA ALA A 182 31.29 30.55 -10.33
C ALA A 182 32.36 29.70 -9.62
N ALA A 183 32.78 28.59 -10.24
CA ALA A 183 33.84 27.73 -9.71
C ALA A 183 35.21 28.41 -9.68
N ILE A 184 35.53 29.21 -10.70
CA ILE A 184 36.76 30.03 -10.73
C ILE A 184 36.77 31.02 -9.56
N GLY A 185 35.66 31.72 -9.32
CA GLY A 185 35.53 32.63 -8.18
C GLY A 185 35.73 31.93 -6.83
N VAL A 186 35.13 30.75 -6.65
CA VAL A 186 35.32 29.93 -5.44
C VAL A 186 36.77 29.48 -5.28
N GLY A 187 37.39 28.96 -6.35
CA GLY A 187 38.79 28.54 -6.33
C GLY A 187 39.72 29.67 -5.94
N HIS A 188 39.58 30.83 -6.59
CA HIS A 188 40.37 32.03 -6.31
C HIS A 188 40.26 32.50 -4.85
N ALA A 189 39.04 32.52 -4.29
CA ALA A 189 38.85 32.87 -2.89
C ALA A 189 39.54 31.89 -1.92
N VAL A 190 39.55 30.59 -2.25
CA VAL A 190 40.23 29.56 -1.44
C VAL A 190 41.75 29.69 -1.52
N ILE A 191 42.32 29.95 -2.71
CA ILE A 191 43.76 30.22 -2.87
C ILE A 191 44.18 31.34 -1.90
N ARG A 192 43.50 32.48 -1.98
CA ARG A 192 43.76 33.67 -1.15
C ARG A 192 43.64 33.39 0.34
N TYR A 193 42.59 32.66 0.74
CA TYR A 193 42.36 32.30 2.13
C TYR A 193 43.50 31.44 2.70
N VAL A 194 43.95 30.42 1.96
CA VAL A 194 44.98 29.46 2.40
C VAL A 194 46.36 30.12 2.44
N GLU A 195 46.73 30.87 1.40
CA GLU A 195 47.98 31.63 1.37
C GLU A 195 48.08 32.56 2.59
N ARG A 196 46.97 33.21 2.97
CA ARG A 196 46.89 34.11 4.13
C ARG A 196 46.98 33.38 5.48
N THR A 197 46.43 32.18 5.61
CA THR A 197 46.31 31.50 6.91
C THR A 197 47.38 30.45 7.18
N SER A 198 47.95 29.83 6.15
CA SER A 198 48.87 28.70 6.29
C SER A 198 50.35 29.09 6.11
N GLY A 199 50.66 30.23 5.49
CA GLY A 199 52.03 30.69 5.26
C GLY A 199 52.87 29.71 4.40
N THR A 200 52.22 28.80 3.68
CA THR A 200 52.82 27.74 2.86
C THR A 200 52.28 27.79 1.44
N ASP A 201 53.03 27.25 0.48
CA ASP A 201 52.71 27.24 -0.96
C ASP A 201 51.49 26.37 -1.37
N GLY A 202 50.78 25.78 -0.39
CA GLY A 202 49.63 24.88 -0.62
C GLY A 202 48.34 25.56 -1.11
N GLY A 203 48.32 26.89 -1.22
CA GLY A 203 47.13 27.65 -1.63
C GLY A 203 46.62 27.29 -3.02
N ALA A 204 47.52 27.11 -3.98
CA ALA A 204 47.17 26.75 -5.35
C ALA A 204 46.47 25.38 -5.43
N GLU A 205 46.99 24.36 -4.74
CA GLU A 205 46.41 23.01 -4.72
C GLU A 205 45.02 23.00 -4.08
N ALA A 206 44.86 23.69 -2.94
CA ALA A 206 43.57 23.82 -2.26
C ALA A 206 42.53 24.56 -3.12
N GLY A 207 42.98 25.62 -3.81
CA GLY A 207 42.17 26.39 -4.75
C GLY A 207 41.68 25.59 -5.95
N ILE A 208 42.59 24.86 -6.61
CA ILE A 208 42.26 23.98 -7.73
C ILE A 208 41.26 22.90 -7.29
N THR A 209 41.48 22.30 -6.11
CA THR A 209 40.57 21.30 -5.54
C THR A 209 39.18 21.88 -5.32
N ALA A 210 39.08 23.08 -4.73
CA ALA A 210 37.81 23.77 -4.52
C ALA A 210 37.10 24.14 -5.83
N LEU A 211 37.85 24.60 -6.83
CA LEU A 211 37.35 24.91 -8.18
C LEU A 211 36.74 23.66 -8.81
N VAL A 212 37.49 22.56 -8.86
CA VAL A 212 37.02 21.30 -9.48
C VAL A 212 35.78 20.79 -8.75
N ALA A 213 35.80 20.78 -7.41
CA ALA A 213 34.66 20.35 -6.60
C ALA A 213 33.41 21.22 -6.86
N ALA A 214 33.56 22.55 -6.91
CA ALA A 214 32.47 23.47 -7.20
C ALA A 214 31.94 23.28 -8.64
N PHE A 215 32.82 23.22 -9.64
CA PHE A 215 32.44 23.04 -11.03
C PHE A 215 31.67 21.74 -11.26
N VAL A 216 32.18 20.63 -10.71
CA VAL A 216 31.52 19.32 -10.79
C VAL A 216 30.16 19.36 -10.08
N GLY A 217 30.11 19.91 -8.85
CA GLY A 217 28.88 20.01 -8.07
C GLY A 217 27.79 20.81 -8.78
N LEU A 218 28.13 21.98 -9.32
CA LEU A 218 27.22 22.85 -10.07
C LEU A 218 26.80 22.21 -11.40
N THR A 219 27.72 21.58 -12.14
CA THR A 219 27.40 20.88 -13.40
C THR A 219 26.51 19.67 -13.19
N VAL A 220 26.69 18.92 -12.09
CA VAL A 220 25.77 17.82 -11.72
C VAL A 220 24.37 18.37 -11.44
N LEU A 221 24.26 19.56 -10.85
CA LEU A 221 22.97 20.23 -10.63
C LEU A 221 22.29 20.62 -11.94
N THR A 222 23.02 21.11 -12.95
CA THR A 222 22.45 21.45 -14.28
C THR A 222 21.97 20.21 -15.06
N ARG A 223 22.58 19.05 -14.79
CA ARG A 223 22.22 17.75 -15.41
C ARG A 223 21.05 17.04 -14.73
N ARG A 224 20.57 17.50 -13.58
CA ARG A 224 19.41 16.91 -12.93
C ARG A 224 18.17 16.99 -13.84
N ASP A 225 17.28 16.03 -13.69
CA ASP A 225 16.02 16.01 -14.42
C ASP A 225 15.08 17.08 -13.84
N VAL A 226 15.07 18.25 -14.47
CA VAL A 226 14.28 19.44 -14.06
C VAL A 226 12.83 19.39 -14.58
N GLY A 227 12.47 18.27 -15.22
CA GLY A 227 11.16 18.02 -15.81
C GLY A 227 11.08 18.28 -17.30
N GLU A 228 9.86 18.29 -17.80
CA GLU A 228 9.53 18.46 -19.21
C GLU A 228 8.95 19.85 -19.50
N ARG A 229 8.97 20.21 -20.78
CA ARG A 229 8.35 21.39 -21.37
C ARG A 229 7.50 20.95 -22.56
N ASP A 230 6.49 21.76 -22.86
CA ASP A 230 5.58 21.60 -23.98
C ASP A 230 6.26 21.81 -25.35
N THR A 231 5.75 21.08 -26.34
CA THR A 231 5.87 21.40 -27.77
C THR A 231 4.56 22.05 -28.25
N GLU A 232 4.50 22.49 -29.50
CA GLU A 232 3.25 23.01 -30.08
C GLU A 232 2.14 21.96 -30.12
N ALA A 233 2.45 20.74 -30.60
CA ALA A 233 1.55 19.60 -30.54
C ALA A 233 1.12 19.27 -29.10
N GLY A 234 2.06 19.37 -28.16
CA GLY A 234 1.80 19.21 -26.73
C GLY A 234 0.81 20.22 -26.16
N ARG A 235 0.93 21.51 -26.54
CA ARG A 235 -0.02 22.55 -26.13
C ARG A 235 -1.42 22.29 -26.69
N ALA A 236 -1.52 21.90 -27.96
CA ALA A 236 -2.78 21.55 -28.58
C ALA A 236 -3.43 20.35 -27.88
N ALA A 237 -2.65 19.30 -27.60
CA ALA A 237 -3.11 18.14 -26.84
C ALA A 237 -3.56 18.54 -25.42
N ALA A 238 -2.82 19.42 -24.74
CA ALA A 238 -3.17 19.88 -23.40
C ALA A 238 -4.48 20.67 -23.36
N ALA A 239 -4.75 21.48 -24.39
CA ALA A 239 -5.99 22.21 -24.54
C ALA A 239 -7.18 21.25 -24.78
N ARG A 240 -7.02 20.26 -25.67
CA ARG A 240 -8.03 19.22 -25.92
C ARG A 240 -8.33 18.41 -24.66
N TRP A 241 -7.32 17.86 -24.01
CA TRP A 241 -7.49 17.04 -22.81
C TRP A 241 -8.02 17.83 -21.61
N SER A 242 -7.71 19.13 -21.52
CA SER A 242 -8.35 20.02 -20.54
C SER A 242 -9.85 20.19 -20.83
N ALA A 243 -10.28 20.28 -22.09
CA ALA A 243 -11.71 20.31 -22.43
C ALA A 243 -12.41 18.97 -22.11
N VAL A 244 -11.75 17.83 -22.40
CA VAL A 244 -12.24 16.49 -22.02
C VAL A 244 -12.41 16.40 -20.49
N ARG A 245 -11.44 16.90 -19.72
CA ARG A 245 -11.49 16.94 -18.25
C ARG A 245 -12.75 17.67 -17.76
N GLU A 246 -13.09 18.79 -18.37
CA GLU A 246 -14.28 19.57 -18.00
C GLU A 246 -15.58 18.82 -18.31
N SER A 247 -15.67 18.18 -19.47
CA SER A 247 -16.85 17.37 -19.84
C SER A 247 -17.00 16.09 -19.00
N SER A 248 -15.90 15.58 -18.42
CA SER A 248 -15.89 14.33 -17.66
C SER A 248 -16.27 14.49 -16.17
N ARG A 249 -16.76 15.65 -15.74
CA ARG A 249 -17.11 15.90 -14.32
C ARG A 249 -18.17 14.95 -13.77
N ALA A 250 -19.05 14.42 -14.62
CA ALA A 250 -20.05 13.41 -14.24
C ALA A 250 -19.45 12.10 -13.69
N PHE A 251 -18.20 11.77 -14.06
CA PHE A 251 -17.51 10.56 -13.60
C PHE A 251 -16.97 10.65 -12.15
N ALA A 252 -17.14 11.80 -11.48
CA ALA A 252 -16.49 12.08 -10.21
C ALA A 252 -16.81 11.11 -9.05
N GLN A 253 -18.01 10.51 -9.07
CA GLN A 253 -18.51 9.61 -8.03
C GLN A 253 -18.51 8.13 -8.45
N LEU A 254 -18.06 7.81 -9.67
CA LEU A 254 -18.13 6.44 -10.16
C LEU A 254 -17.06 5.55 -9.51
N PRO A 255 -17.42 4.34 -9.08
CA PRO A 255 -16.46 3.40 -8.52
C PRO A 255 -15.49 2.84 -9.58
N PRO A 256 -14.34 2.28 -9.18
CA PRO A 256 -13.40 1.65 -10.11
C PRO A 256 -14.05 0.56 -10.98
N ALA A 257 -14.95 -0.25 -10.42
CA ALA A 257 -15.63 -1.33 -11.15
C ALA A 257 -16.57 -0.84 -12.26
N ALA A 258 -16.96 0.44 -12.24
CA ALA A 258 -17.77 1.04 -13.31
C ALA A 258 -17.02 1.11 -14.65
N VAL A 259 -15.71 0.78 -14.67
CA VAL A 259 -14.95 0.57 -15.90
C VAL A 259 -15.54 -0.52 -16.80
N ALA A 260 -16.25 -1.50 -16.25
CA ALA A 260 -16.93 -2.52 -17.06
C ALA A 260 -18.01 -1.90 -17.98
N VAL A 261 -18.64 -0.80 -17.56
CA VAL A 261 -19.69 -0.10 -18.31
C VAL A 261 -19.12 1.07 -19.10
N HIS A 262 -18.30 1.91 -18.45
CA HIS A 262 -17.79 3.15 -19.05
C HIS A 262 -16.44 2.99 -19.78
N GLN A 263 -15.81 1.83 -19.63
CA GLN A 263 -14.61 1.42 -20.36
C GLN A 263 -13.53 2.52 -20.29
N ARG A 264 -12.92 2.82 -21.43
CA ARG A 264 -11.82 3.79 -21.57
C ARG A 264 -12.18 5.21 -21.11
N ARG A 265 -13.47 5.61 -21.12
CA ARG A 265 -13.89 6.95 -20.67
C ARG A 265 -13.63 7.15 -19.18
N LEU A 266 -13.89 6.14 -18.34
CA LEU A 266 -13.56 6.21 -16.91
C LEU A 266 -12.05 6.24 -16.68
N ALA A 267 -11.28 5.53 -17.50
CA ALA A 267 -9.82 5.55 -17.44
C ALA A 267 -9.24 6.96 -17.71
N TYR A 268 -9.75 7.66 -18.72
CA TYR A 268 -9.39 9.06 -18.97
C TYR A 268 -9.87 9.99 -17.86
N ALA A 269 -11.11 9.86 -17.39
CA ALA A 269 -11.61 10.66 -16.27
C ALA A 269 -10.76 10.49 -15.00
N ALA A 270 -10.29 9.27 -14.72
CA ALA A 270 -9.36 9.00 -13.64
C ALA A 270 -7.99 9.65 -13.89
N ALA A 271 -7.39 9.46 -15.07
CA ALA A 271 -6.08 10.05 -15.40
C ALA A 271 -6.07 11.59 -15.35
N LEU A 272 -7.17 12.23 -15.70
CA LEU A 272 -7.36 13.68 -15.67
C LEU A 272 -7.70 14.21 -14.26
N GLY A 273 -7.73 13.32 -13.24
CA GLY A 273 -7.99 13.68 -11.85
C GLY A 273 -9.44 14.06 -11.57
N VAL A 274 -10.39 13.56 -12.36
CA VAL A 274 -11.83 13.85 -12.23
C VAL A 274 -12.57 12.76 -11.44
N ALA A 275 -12.23 11.49 -11.66
CA ALA A 275 -12.87 10.34 -10.99
C ALA A 275 -12.40 10.17 -9.53
N ARG A 276 -12.79 11.09 -8.64
CA ARG A 276 -12.31 11.18 -7.25
C ARG A 276 -12.54 9.92 -6.42
N SER A 277 -13.73 9.32 -6.49
CA SER A 277 -14.04 8.06 -5.80
C SER A 277 -13.11 6.92 -6.22
N THR A 278 -12.76 6.87 -7.51
CA THR A 278 -11.85 5.87 -8.07
C THR A 278 -10.41 6.11 -7.60
N THR A 279 -9.90 7.34 -7.73
CA THR A 279 -8.51 7.66 -7.41
C THR A 279 -8.22 7.66 -5.91
N GLN A 280 -9.25 7.80 -5.06
CA GLN A 280 -9.13 7.57 -3.61
C GLN A 280 -8.87 6.11 -3.24
N VAL A 281 -9.33 5.16 -4.05
CA VAL A 281 -9.17 3.72 -3.80
C VAL A 281 -7.95 3.15 -4.51
N ILE A 282 -7.66 3.62 -5.73
CA ILE A 282 -6.48 3.20 -6.48
C ILE A 282 -5.28 4.06 -6.08
N ASP A 283 -4.54 3.59 -5.07
CA ASP A 283 -3.32 4.25 -4.61
C ASP A 283 -2.08 3.36 -4.84
N PHE A 284 -1.05 3.94 -5.44
CA PHE A 284 0.28 3.35 -5.65
C PHE A 284 1.37 4.09 -4.85
N GLY A 285 0.95 4.86 -3.85
CA GLY A 285 1.80 5.60 -2.93
C GLY A 285 2.41 4.72 -1.85
N MET A 286 2.59 5.30 -0.66
CA MET A 286 3.04 4.58 0.52
C MET A 286 1.84 4.13 1.34
N SER A 287 1.74 2.83 1.61
CA SER A 287 0.71 2.29 2.49
C SER A 287 0.85 2.84 3.92
N SER A 288 -0.28 2.91 4.62
CA SER A 288 -0.29 3.33 6.02
C SER A 288 0.21 2.22 6.93
N ARG A 289 1.33 2.43 7.61
CA ARG A 289 1.87 1.45 8.58
C ARG A 289 0.86 1.01 9.65
N ARG A 290 -0.15 1.83 9.97
CA ARG A 290 -1.17 1.53 11.00
C ARG A 290 -2.37 0.74 10.47
N ARG A 291 -2.55 0.66 9.15
CA ARG A 291 -3.71 0.02 8.51
C ARG A 291 -3.20 -0.69 7.27
N VAL A 292 -2.96 -1.98 7.40
CA VAL A 292 -2.30 -2.79 6.36
C VAL A 292 -3.22 -3.94 5.97
N TRP A 293 -3.35 -4.17 4.67
CA TRP A 293 -4.09 -5.31 4.15
C TRP A 293 -3.27 -6.59 4.27
N SER A 294 -3.92 -7.65 4.72
CA SER A 294 -3.36 -8.98 4.86
C SER A 294 -4.12 -9.96 3.99
N SER A 295 -3.41 -10.86 3.32
CA SER A 295 -4.00 -11.99 2.60
C SER A 295 -3.97 -13.29 3.44
N TYR A 296 -3.49 -13.20 4.69
CA TYR A 296 -3.30 -14.35 5.55
C TYR A 296 -4.65 -14.95 6.01
N GLY A 297 -4.83 -16.25 5.76
CA GLY A 297 -6.10 -16.95 6.00
C GLY A 297 -7.05 -16.98 4.80
N GLY A 298 -6.55 -16.74 3.58
CA GLY A 298 -7.27 -16.98 2.32
C GLY A 298 -8.25 -15.87 1.89
N SER A 299 -8.44 -14.83 2.71
CA SER A 299 -9.23 -13.65 2.34
C SER A 299 -8.48 -12.37 2.69
N TRP A 300 -8.65 -11.34 1.86
CA TRP A 300 -8.08 -10.03 2.12
C TRP A 300 -8.86 -9.33 3.23
N ARG A 301 -8.17 -8.97 4.31
CA ARG A 301 -8.74 -8.15 5.40
C ARG A 301 -7.82 -7.02 5.82
N LEU A 302 -8.42 -5.95 6.32
CA LEU A 302 -7.69 -4.80 6.83
C LEU A 302 -7.28 -5.03 8.29
N VAL A 303 -5.98 -5.04 8.54
CA VAL A 303 -5.42 -5.22 9.89
C VAL A 303 -4.89 -3.89 10.41
N ARG A 304 -5.33 -3.51 11.62
CA ARG A 304 -4.85 -2.33 12.33
C ARG A 304 -3.62 -2.68 13.16
N VAL A 305 -2.51 -2.01 12.89
CA VAL A 305 -1.24 -2.22 13.59
C VAL A 305 -1.05 -1.16 14.68
N HIS A 306 -0.98 -1.60 15.93
CA HIS A 306 -0.58 -0.75 17.04
C HIS A 306 0.94 -0.77 17.23
N TYR A 307 1.55 0.41 17.41
CA TYR A 307 2.98 0.57 17.66
C TYR A 307 3.18 1.13 19.08
N PRO A 308 3.52 0.29 20.06
CA PRO A 308 3.74 0.75 21.42
C PRO A 308 4.92 1.74 21.49
N ARG A 309 4.78 2.76 22.34
CA ARG A 309 5.83 3.76 22.61
C ARG A 309 6.41 3.69 24.02
N ARG A 310 5.93 2.79 24.88
CA ARG A 310 6.33 2.72 26.30
C ARG A 310 7.81 2.37 26.45
N GLY A 311 8.45 2.88 27.51
CA GLY A 311 9.89 2.76 27.76
C GLY A 311 10.45 1.34 27.85
N ARG A 312 9.61 0.31 28.02
CA ARG A 312 10.00 -1.11 28.06
C ARG A 312 10.11 -1.78 26.68
N TYR A 313 9.46 -1.19 25.68
CA TYR A 313 9.26 -1.82 24.38
C TYR A 313 10.61 -2.10 23.70
N GLY A 314 10.88 -3.36 23.37
CA GLY A 314 12.10 -3.79 22.70
C GLY A 314 13.36 -3.89 23.56
N LEU A 315 13.28 -3.63 24.87
CA LEU A 315 14.44 -3.75 25.77
C LEU A 315 14.87 -5.21 25.95
N LYS A 316 16.18 -5.40 26.21
CA LYS A 316 16.73 -6.72 26.56
C LYS A 316 16.36 -7.08 28.01
N THR A 317 16.25 -8.37 28.28
CA THR A 317 15.94 -8.94 29.61
C THR A 317 16.85 -8.37 30.70
N ARG A 318 18.17 -8.40 30.49
CA ARG A 318 19.17 -7.84 31.42
C ARG A 318 18.93 -6.37 31.75
N THR A 319 18.50 -5.57 30.78
CA THR A 319 18.23 -4.14 30.96
C THR A 319 16.96 -3.92 31.77
N LEU A 320 15.94 -4.75 31.56
CA LEU A 320 14.69 -4.68 32.34
C LEU A 320 14.89 -5.15 33.79
N LEU A 321 15.61 -6.26 34.01
CA LEU A 321 16.00 -6.69 35.36
C LEU A 321 16.83 -5.61 36.06
N GLY A 322 17.88 -5.08 35.41
CA GLY A 322 18.73 -4.05 36.00
C GLY A 322 17.94 -2.80 36.42
N ARG A 323 17.02 -2.31 35.58
CA ARG A 323 16.13 -1.18 35.94
C ARG A 323 15.16 -1.53 37.07
N GLY A 324 14.62 -2.75 37.08
CA GLY A 324 13.73 -3.22 38.13
C GLY A 324 14.42 -3.34 39.48
N CYS A 325 15.60 -3.98 39.53
CA CYS A 325 16.40 -4.11 40.74
C CYS A 325 16.88 -2.75 41.27
N PHE A 326 17.31 -1.85 40.38
CA PHE A 326 17.69 -0.49 40.78
C PHE A 326 16.52 0.28 41.40
N ALA A 327 15.35 0.26 40.74
CA ALA A 327 14.15 0.91 41.28
C ALA A 327 13.72 0.30 42.62
N LEU A 328 13.82 -1.03 42.76
CA LEU A 328 13.53 -1.72 44.02
C LEU A 328 14.49 -1.29 45.13
N ALA A 329 15.80 -1.33 44.88
CA ALA A 329 16.82 -0.94 45.86
C ALA A 329 16.70 0.53 46.26
N ALA A 330 16.52 1.44 45.28
CA ALA A 330 16.32 2.86 45.54
C ALA A 330 15.02 3.12 46.33
N GLY A 331 13.95 2.39 46.01
CA GLY A 331 12.68 2.47 46.73
C GLY A 331 12.82 2.05 48.20
N ILE A 332 13.47 0.91 48.46
CA ILE A 332 13.77 0.44 49.82
C ILE A 332 14.63 1.45 50.58
N ALA A 333 15.70 1.97 49.95
CA ALA A 333 16.58 2.97 50.56
C ALA A 333 15.81 4.25 50.95
N LEU A 334 14.88 4.72 50.10
CA LEU A 334 14.05 5.89 50.39
C LEU A 334 13.03 5.69 51.52
N VAL A 335 12.63 4.45 51.79
CA VAL A 335 11.76 4.13 52.94
C VAL A 335 12.58 4.00 54.23
N VAL A 336 13.74 3.36 54.17
CA VAL A 336 14.57 3.04 55.36
C VAL A 336 15.44 4.22 55.79
N ALA A 337 16.06 4.96 54.87
CA ALA A 337 17.00 6.02 55.24
C ALA A 337 16.37 7.17 56.06
N PRO A 338 15.17 7.70 55.71
CA PRO A 338 14.56 8.78 56.50
C PRO A 338 14.03 8.31 57.86
N THR A 339 13.59 7.04 57.96
CA THR A 339 13.14 6.46 59.24
C THR A 339 14.33 6.27 60.19
N GLN A 340 15.49 5.86 59.67
CA GLN A 340 16.73 5.74 60.44
C GLN A 340 17.33 7.12 60.79
N LEU A 341 17.38 8.08 59.84
CA LEU A 341 17.91 9.43 60.13
C LEU A 341 17.01 10.24 61.06
N GLY A 342 15.67 10.15 60.92
CA GLY A 342 14.73 10.83 61.81
C GLY A 342 14.79 10.30 63.24
N TYR A 343 15.05 8.99 63.40
CA TYR A 343 15.27 8.35 64.70
C TYR A 343 16.56 8.83 65.38
N VAL A 344 17.64 9.03 64.62
CA VAL A 344 18.95 9.44 65.16
C VAL A 344 19.06 10.95 65.38
N ALA A 345 18.45 11.78 64.52
CA ALA A 345 18.66 13.23 64.54
C ALA A 345 17.59 14.02 65.33
N GLY A 346 16.46 13.42 65.71
CA GLY A 346 15.41 14.11 66.48
C GLY A 346 14.71 15.27 65.76
N VAL A 347 14.98 15.49 64.46
CA VAL A 347 14.36 16.54 63.65
C VAL A 347 13.25 15.93 62.81
N SER A 348 12.05 16.53 62.84
CA SER A 348 10.91 16.17 61.97
C SER A 348 10.72 17.22 60.85
N PRO A 349 11.51 17.20 59.77
CA PRO A 349 11.24 18.06 58.62
C PRO A 349 9.86 17.74 58.02
N GLY A 350 8.98 18.75 57.94
CA GLY A 350 7.57 18.62 57.55
C GLY A 350 7.29 18.11 56.12
N TRP A 351 8.31 17.85 55.30
CA TRP A 351 8.21 17.25 53.97
C TRP A 351 8.52 15.74 53.94
N LEU A 352 8.92 15.15 55.09
CA LEU A 352 9.29 13.74 55.22
C LEU A 352 8.22 12.68 54.86
N PRO A 353 6.90 12.85 55.04
CA PRO A 353 5.96 11.75 54.75
C PRO A 353 5.84 11.43 53.25
N ALA A 354 6.25 12.36 52.36
CA ALA A 354 6.23 12.13 50.93
C ALA A 354 7.34 11.16 50.46
N LEU A 355 8.48 11.09 51.15
CA LEU A 355 9.62 10.26 50.75
C LEU A 355 9.34 8.75 50.92
N PRO A 356 8.83 8.25 52.05
CA PRO A 356 8.44 6.83 52.18
C PRO A 356 7.35 6.44 51.20
N GLY A 357 6.37 7.33 50.94
CA GLY A 357 5.32 7.09 49.94
C GLY A 357 5.90 6.91 48.53
N ALA A 358 6.80 7.80 48.11
CA ALA A 358 7.50 7.68 46.83
C ALA A 358 8.41 6.45 46.78
N GLY A 359 9.11 6.13 47.87
CA GLY A 359 9.96 4.96 48.00
C GLY A 359 9.19 3.65 47.89
N ALA A 360 8.06 3.53 48.59
CA ALA A 360 7.17 2.38 48.51
C ALA A 360 6.61 2.19 47.10
N LEU A 361 6.14 3.27 46.45
CA LEU A 361 5.69 3.21 45.05
C LEU A 361 6.81 2.74 44.11
N LEU A 362 8.03 3.26 44.27
CA LEU A 362 9.18 2.87 43.46
C LEU A 362 9.58 1.40 43.69
N ALA A 363 9.51 0.92 44.93
CA ALA A 363 9.73 -0.48 45.27
C ALA A 363 8.68 -1.39 44.62
N VAL A 364 7.39 -1.02 44.66
CA VAL A 364 6.31 -1.75 43.97
C VAL A 364 6.56 -1.79 42.45
N ILE A 365 6.94 -0.66 41.85
CA ILE A 365 7.27 -0.59 40.41
C ILE A 365 8.49 -1.48 40.09
N GLY A 366 9.51 -1.46 40.94
CA GLY A 366 10.72 -2.29 40.84
C GLY A 366 10.39 -3.78 40.88
N THR A 367 9.71 -4.22 41.95
CA THR A 367 9.25 -5.60 42.13
C THR A 367 8.35 -6.05 40.98
N HIS A 368 7.37 -5.23 40.57
CA HIS A 368 6.51 -5.54 39.43
C HIS A 368 7.32 -5.72 38.14
N THR A 369 8.30 -4.86 37.89
CA THR A 369 9.17 -4.92 36.71
C THR A 369 10.02 -6.19 36.72
N VAL A 370 10.64 -6.54 37.84
CA VAL A 370 11.45 -7.77 37.98
C VAL A 370 10.56 -9.00 37.76
N LEU A 371 9.45 -9.12 38.50
CA LEU A 371 8.53 -10.26 38.43
C LEU A 371 7.98 -10.43 37.01
N ARG A 372 7.51 -9.34 36.37
CA ARG A 372 7.02 -9.42 34.99
C ARG A 372 8.11 -9.76 33.98
N THR A 373 9.36 -9.34 34.21
CA THR A 373 10.47 -9.71 33.32
C THR A 373 10.84 -11.19 33.44
N LEU A 374 10.78 -11.74 34.65
CA LEU A 374 10.96 -13.18 34.88
C LEU A 374 9.85 -13.97 34.20
N VAL A 375 8.58 -13.61 34.42
CA VAL A 375 7.43 -14.24 33.74
C VAL A 375 7.54 -14.12 32.22
N ASP A 376 7.95 -12.96 31.67
CA ASP A 376 8.14 -12.75 30.22
C ASP A 376 9.27 -13.63 29.64
N THR A 377 10.19 -14.12 30.47
CA THR A 377 11.25 -15.04 30.05
C THR A 377 10.73 -16.45 29.88
N PHE A 378 9.82 -16.90 30.75
CA PHE A 378 9.22 -18.23 30.70
C PHE A 378 7.97 -18.32 29.82
N THR A 379 7.38 -17.17 29.44
CA THR A 379 6.14 -17.11 28.63
C THR A 379 6.41 -16.73 27.18
N ALA A 380 7.55 -17.15 26.63
CA ALA A 380 7.82 -17.01 25.20
C ALA A 380 6.69 -17.67 24.38
N ARG A 381 6.27 -17.01 23.31
CA ARG A 381 5.19 -17.50 22.44
C ARG A 381 5.65 -17.53 21.00
N THR A 382 5.27 -18.58 20.30
CA THR A 382 5.44 -18.70 18.86
C THR A 382 4.22 -18.13 18.16
N VAL A 383 4.44 -17.25 17.19
CA VAL A 383 3.40 -16.64 16.35
C VAL A 383 3.75 -16.90 14.90
N THR A 384 2.88 -17.63 14.21
CA THR A 384 2.97 -17.88 12.78
C THR A 384 2.01 -16.97 12.05
N GLY A 385 2.48 -16.28 11.02
CA GLY A 385 1.67 -15.32 10.31
C GLY A 385 2.35 -14.60 9.17
N GLN A 386 1.59 -13.82 8.42
CA GLN A 386 2.12 -12.99 7.34
C GLN A 386 2.76 -11.72 7.89
N VAL A 387 3.96 -11.38 7.40
CA VAL A 387 4.61 -10.10 7.67
C VAL A 387 3.83 -8.98 6.97
N LEU A 388 3.16 -8.15 7.75
CA LEU A 388 2.42 -6.99 7.25
C LEU A 388 3.34 -5.80 6.99
N TRP A 389 4.26 -5.54 7.92
CA TRP A 389 5.07 -4.32 7.88
C TRP A 389 6.43 -4.51 8.54
N ARG A 390 7.45 -3.89 7.96
CA ARG A 390 8.80 -3.81 8.52
C ARG A 390 9.31 -2.38 8.40
N GLN A 391 9.74 -1.76 9.50
CA GLN A 391 10.25 -0.38 9.47
C GLN A 391 11.42 -0.21 10.41
N LEU A 392 12.47 0.50 9.96
CA LEU A 392 13.58 0.91 10.81
C LEU A 392 13.08 1.77 11.98
N TRP A 393 13.39 1.34 13.20
CA TRP A 393 12.99 2.05 14.43
C TRP A 393 14.15 2.80 15.07
N ARG A 394 15.29 2.15 15.28
CA ARG A 394 16.47 2.77 15.92
C ARG A 394 17.76 2.46 15.17
N THR A 395 18.63 3.47 15.10
CA THR A 395 19.99 3.42 14.54
C THR A 395 20.99 3.78 15.62
N HIS A 396 22.19 3.19 15.58
CA HIS A 396 23.31 3.67 16.39
C HIS A 396 23.68 5.08 15.94
N SER A 397 23.98 5.95 16.91
CA SER A 397 24.35 7.38 16.78
C SER A 397 23.60 8.17 15.70
N PRO A 398 22.63 9.04 16.05
CA PRO A 398 21.98 9.90 15.06
C PRO A 398 22.96 10.87 14.36
N THR A 399 24.12 11.13 14.97
CA THR A 399 25.10 12.16 14.57
C THR A 399 26.34 11.65 13.83
N SER A 400 26.62 10.33 13.78
CA SER A 400 27.79 9.81 13.04
C SER A 400 27.45 9.42 11.61
N GLN A 401 28.43 9.54 10.70
CA GLN A 401 28.30 9.16 9.28
C GLN A 401 27.99 7.65 9.09
N ASN A 402 28.35 6.80 10.07
CA ASN A 402 28.09 5.36 10.07
C ASN A 402 26.82 4.99 10.86
N ARG A 403 25.66 5.28 10.27
CA ARG A 403 24.35 4.90 10.83
C ARG A 403 24.06 3.42 10.60
N HIS A 404 24.39 2.58 11.58
CA HIS A 404 24.00 1.18 11.55
C HIS A 404 22.61 0.96 12.20
N PRO A 405 21.62 0.42 11.47
CA PRO A 405 20.32 0.08 12.04
C PRO A 405 20.46 -1.08 13.03
N TYR A 406 19.83 -1.01 14.20
CA TYR A 406 19.89 -2.10 15.19
C TYR A 406 18.52 -2.62 15.66
N LEU A 407 17.43 -1.87 15.46
CA LEU A 407 16.07 -2.32 15.74
C LEU A 407 15.08 -1.91 14.64
N TYR A 408 14.21 -2.84 14.31
CA TYR A 408 13.08 -2.67 13.40
C TYR A 408 11.76 -2.92 14.13
N HIS A 409 10.69 -2.27 13.70
CA HIS A 409 9.33 -2.73 13.98
C HIS A 409 8.96 -3.82 12.98
N LEU A 410 8.33 -4.89 13.48
CA LEU A 410 7.80 -6.00 12.70
C LEU A 410 6.32 -6.20 13.05
N ALA A 411 5.42 -6.06 12.09
CA ALA A 411 4.02 -6.38 12.27
C ALA A 411 3.71 -7.71 11.57
N VAL A 412 3.14 -8.66 12.32
CA VAL A 412 2.76 -9.98 11.84
C VAL A 412 1.26 -10.17 12.06
N ASP A 413 0.55 -10.67 11.05
CA ASP A 413 -0.85 -11.08 11.14
C ASP A 413 -0.96 -12.59 11.24
N ASP A 414 -1.52 -13.05 12.36
CA ASP A 414 -1.65 -14.46 12.71
C ASP A 414 -3.01 -15.07 12.33
N GLY A 415 -3.88 -14.34 11.63
CA GLY A 415 -5.18 -14.88 11.23
C GLY A 415 -6.33 -14.55 12.16
N ARG A 416 -6.03 -14.23 13.43
CA ARG A 416 -7.02 -14.34 14.51
C ARG A 416 -7.79 -13.06 14.80
N SER A 417 -7.27 -11.90 14.41
CA SER A 417 -7.87 -10.61 14.73
C SER A 417 -7.61 -9.55 13.66
N GLU A 418 -8.51 -8.57 13.55
CA GLU A 418 -8.29 -7.35 12.76
C GLU A 418 -7.31 -6.37 13.41
N ARG A 419 -6.76 -6.70 14.58
CA ARG A 419 -5.78 -5.87 15.29
C ARG A 419 -4.54 -6.68 15.62
N THR A 420 -3.38 -6.14 15.28
CA THR A 420 -2.09 -6.69 15.70
C THR A 420 -1.24 -5.62 16.37
N THR A 421 -0.28 -6.05 17.17
CA THR A 421 0.70 -5.16 17.81
C THR A 421 2.06 -5.44 17.21
N ALA A 422 2.76 -4.39 16.77
CA ALA A 422 4.10 -4.53 16.23
C ALA A 422 5.07 -5.08 17.30
N TRP A 423 5.94 -5.98 16.88
CA TRP A 423 7.07 -6.53 17.61
C TRP A 423 8.34 -5.73 17.31
N VAL A 424 9.34 -5.87 18.17
CA VAL A 424 10.68 -5.32 17.97
C VAL A 424 11.59 -6.42 17.44
N LEU A 425 12.02 -6.24 16.20
CA LEU A 425 12.92 -7.14 15.49
C LEU A 425 14.36 -6.61 15.57
N PRO A 426 15.29 -7.34 16.21
CA PRO A 426 16.71 -7.01 16.17
C PRO A 426 17.29 -7.03 14.76
N ALA A 427 18.26 -6.16 14.48
CA ALA A 427 18.80 -6.02 13.12
C ALA A 427 19.57 -7.23 12.58
N TYR A 428 20.03 -8.15 13.42
CA TYR A 428 20.65 -9.40 12.95
C TYR A 428 19.64 -10.33 12.26
N PHE A 429 18.33 -10.12 12.45
CA PHE A 429 17.27 -10.74 11.62
C PHE A 429 16.85 -9.86 10.43
N GLY A 430 17.55 -8.74 10.21
CA GLY A 430 17.10 -7.62 9.39
C GLY A 430 16.87 -7.95 7.92
N ASP A 431 17.51 -8.99 7.39
CA ASP A 431 17.33 -9.42 5.99
C ASP A 431 16.46 -10.69 5.84
N GLY A 432 16.07 -11.32 6.95
CA GLY A 432 15.40 -12.63 6.95
C GLY A 432 13.93 -12.63 6.54
N CYS A 433 13.25 -11.48 6.48
CA CYS A 433 11.83 -11.42 6.14
C CYS A 433 11.41 -10.13 5.42
N ARG A 434 10.57 -10.26 4.39
CA ARG A 434 9.97 -9.15 3.64
C ARG A 434 8.46 -9.08 3.91
N PRO A 435 7.83 -7.90 3.77
CA PRO A 435 6.39 -7.82 3.82
C PRO A 435 5.74 -8.75 2.78
N GLY A 436 4.75 -9.53 3.20
CA GLY A 436 4.09 -10.56 2.38
C GLY A 436 4.58 -11.98 2.68
N ASP A 437 5.78 -12.14 3.22
CA ASP A 437 6.30 -13.46 3.64
C ASP A 437 5.49 -14.02 4.80
N THR A 438 5.30 -15.34 4.82
CA THR A 438 4.85 -16.05 6.03
C THR A 438 6.07 -16.36 6.90
N VAL A 439 5.99 -16.00 8.17
CA VAL A 439 7.06 -16.22 9.15
C VAL A 439 6.49 -16.85 10.40
N THR A 440 7.31 -17.70 11.00
CA THR A 440 7.12 -18.19 12.37
C THR A 440 8.13 -17.47 13.26
N VAL A 441 7.63 -16.67 14.21
CA VAL A 441 8.46 -15.87 15.12
C VAL A 441 8.25 -16.28 16.57
N THR A 442 9.34 -16.43 17.30
CA THR A 442 9.31 -16.61 18.76
C THR A 442 9.46 -15.25 19.42
N VAL A 443 8.48 -14.85 20.20
CA VAL A 443 8.38 -13.51 20.77
C VAL A 443 8.18 -13.54 22.28
N ARG A 444 8.63 -12.46 22.93
CA ARG A 444 8.31 -12.16 24.33
C ARG A 444 7.13 -11.21 24.42
N PRO A 445 5.96 -11.62 24.96
CA PRO A 445 4.74 -10.80 24.92
C PRO A 445 4.83 -9.45 25.64
N TRP A 446 5.58 -9.36 26.75
CA TRP A 446 5.59 -8.16 27.59
C TRP A 446 6.62 -7.13 27.11
N SER A 447 7.85 -7.56 26.83
CA SER A 447 8.89 -6.73 26.22
C SER A 447 8.67 -6.50 24.71
N ARG A 448 7.83 -7.32 24.07
CA ARG A 448 7.52 -7.31 22.63
C ARG A 448 8.74 -7.53 21.74
N ARG A 449 9.75 -8.24 22.24
CA ARG A 449 11.00 -8.50 21.51
C ARG A 449 10.92 -9.83 20.78
N VAL A 450 11.34 -9.85 19.52
CA VAL A 450 11.56 -11.08 18.74
C VAL A 450 12.86 -11.73 19.22
N LEU A 451 12.76 -13.01 19.57
CA LEU A 451 13.88 -13.85 19.99
C LEU A 451 14.42 -14.66 18.83
N ASP A 452 13.51 -15.17 18.00
CA ASP A 452 13.80 -16.01 16.86
C ASP A 452 12.84 -15.74 15.70
N LEU A 453 13.32 -15.95 14.48
CA LEU A 453 12.57 -15.74 13.25
C LEU A 453 12.95 -16.80 12.22
N HIS A 454 11.94 -17.58 11.84
CA HIS A 454 12.03 -18.50 10.72
C HIS A 454 11.07 -18.05 9.62
N ARG A 455 11.60 -17.90 8.41
CA ARG A 455 10.78 -17.67 7.23
C ARG A 455 10.28 -19.02 6.74
N GLU A 456 8.97 -19.16 6.66
CA GLU A 456 8.41 -20.32 6.00
C GLU A 456 8.65 -20.15 4.50
N PRO A 457 9.15 -21.20 3.80
CA PRO A 457 9.17 -21.19 2.35
C PRO A 457 7.77 -20.79 1.91
N ARG A 458 7.67 -19.71 1.12
CA ARG A 458 6.42 -19.39 0.45
C ARG A 458 6.02 -20.69 -0.24
N PRO A 459 4.87 -21.31 0.07
CA PRO A 459 4.43 -22.46 -0.70
C PRO A 459 4.48 -21.97 -2.14
N GLU A 460 5.39 -22.58 -2.91
CA GLU A 460 5.49 -22.33 -4.33
C GLU A 460 4.05 -22.42 -4.81
N PRO A 461 3.49 -21.39 -5.48
CA PRO A 461 2.12 -21.48 -5.96
C PRO A 461 2.11 -22.77 -6.75
N ALA A 462 1.47 -23.81 -6.19
CA ALA A 462 1.67 -25.17 -6.66
C ALA A 462 1.47 -25.06 -8.17
N ALA A 463 2.54 -25.29 -8.94
CA ALA A 463 2.49 -25.17 -10.39
C ALA A 463 1.25 -25.96 -10.76
N PRO A 464 0.17 -25.27 -11.23
CA PRO A 464 -1.22 -25.63 -10.98
C PRO A 464 -1.28 -27.12 -11.05
N ALA A 465 -1.30 -27.79 -9.88
CA ALA A 465 -0.95 -29.20 -9.78
C ALA A 465 -1.73 -29.83 -10.89
N ALA A 466 -1.02 -30.33 -11.93
CA ALA A 466 -1.62 -30.69 -13.19
C ALA A 466 -2.83 -31.48 -12.78
N ALA A 467 -4.02 -30.88 -12.97
CA ALA A 467 -5.24 -31.51 -12.57
C ALA A 467 -5.38 -32.60 -13.61
N THR A 468 -4.74 -33.73 -13.32
CA THR A 468 -5.05 -35.05 -13.83
C THR A 468 -6.30 -35.58 -13.12
N GLY A 469 -6.88 -34.81 -12.18
CA GLY A 469 -8.33 -34.78 -12.05
C GLY A 469 -8.92 -34.17 -13.32
N PRO A 470 -9.91 -34.80 -13.97
CA PRO A 470 -10.50 -34.28 -15.20
C PRO A 470 -10.81 -32.80 -15.02
N ALA A 471 -10.44 -31.97 -16.01
CA ALA A 471 -10.72 -30.55 -16.05
C ALA A 471 -12.08 -30.28 -15.37
N PRO A 472 -12.19 -29.35 -14.40
CA PRO A 472 -13.44 -29.10 -13.69
C PRO A 472 -14.51 -28.96 -14.75
N ASP A 473 -15.36 -29.98 -14.80
CA ASP A 473 -16.21 -30.21 -15.93
C ASP A 473 -17.00 -28.92 -16.12
N ARG A 474 -16.88 -28.32 -17.30
CA ARG A 474 -17.58 -27.08 -17.69
C ARG A 474 -19.11 -27.24 -17.65
N ARG A 475 -19.60 -28.36 -17.09
CA ARG A 475 -20.95 -28.92 -17.16
C ARG A 475 -21.74 -28.89 -15.86
N LEU A 476 -21.19 -28.51 -14.70
CA LEU A 476 -22.07 -28.22 -13.54
C LEU A 476 -22.70 -26.82 -13.67
N ARG A 477 -23.38 -26.59 -14.80
CA ARG A 477 -24.43 -25.58 -14.91
C ARG A 477 -25.67 -26.20 -14.26
N PHE A 478 -25.74 -26.09 -12.94
CA PHE A 478 -26.96 -26.41 -12.23
C PHE A 478 -27.94 -25.25 -12.44
N ALA A 479 -28.87 -25.44 -13.38
CA ALA A 479 -29.98 -24.54 -13.62
C ALA A 479 -31.27 -25.35 -13.47
N LEU A 480 -32.08 -24.99 -12.48
CA LEU A 480 -33.47 -25.43 -12.41
C LEU A 480 -34.23 -24.83 -13.59
N ASP A 481 -35.25 -25.52 -14.09
CA ASP A 481 -36.16 -24.91 -15.05
C ASP A 481 -36.85 -23.72 -14.37
N ALA A 482 -36.92 -22.58 -15.07
CA ALA A 482 -37.64 -21.40 -14.59
C ALA A 482 -39.10 -21.72 -14.24
N ARG A 483 -39.72 -22.71 -14.92
CA ARG A 483 -41.07 -23.21 -14.61
C ARG A 483 -41.15 -23.90 -13.25
N ASP A 484 -40.18 -24.74 -12.93
CA ASP A 484 -40.13 -25.45 -11.64
C ASP A 484 -39.89 -24.47 -10.50
N VAL A 485 -39.02 -23.47 -10.73
CA VAL A 485 -38.78 -22.38 -9.78
C VAL A 485 -40.04 -21.55 -9.58
N ALA A 486 -40.74 -21.17 -10.67
CA ALA A 486 -41.98 -20.42 -10.58
C ALA A 486 -43.06 -21.18 -9.81
N ALA A 487 -43.26 -22.47 -10.10
CA ALA A 487 -44.23 -23.33 -9.43
C ALA A 487 -43.92 -23.48 -7.94
N ALA A 488 -42.65 -23.72 -7.59
CA ALA A 488 -42.23 -23.83 -6.19
C ALA A 488 -42.39 -22.52 -5.41
N LEU A 489 -42.25 -21.37 -6.08
CA LEU A 489 -42.45 -20.04 -5.50
C LEU A 489 -43.93 -19.58 -5.52
N GLY A 490 -44.84 -20.38 -6.07
CA GLY A 490 -46.27 -20.02 -6.17
C GLY A 490 -46.53 -18.85 -7.11
N LEU A 491 -45.69 -18.66 -8.13
CA LEU A 491 -45.84 -17.57 -9.10
C LEU A 491 -46.82 -17.98 -10.21
N PRO A 492 -47.82 -17.14 -10.54
CA PRO A 492 -48.90 -17.49 -11.47
C PRO A 492 -48.48 -17.57 -12.93
N ASP A 493 -47.31 -17.02 -13.31
CA ASP A 493 -46.81 -17.03 -14.68
C ASP A 493 -45.28 -17.30 -14.71
N PRO A 494 -44.85 -18.50 -15.16
CA PRO A 494 -43.43 -18.84 -15.26
C PRO A 494 -42.70 -18.06 -16.36
N ALA A 495 -43.39 -17.45 -17.33
CA ALA A 495 -42.78 -16.67 -18.39
C ALA A 495 -42.08 -15.39 -17.88
N ARG A 496 -42.34 -15.01 -16.62
CA ARG A 496 -41.72 -13.87 -15.94
C ARG A 496 -40.45 -14.24 -15.16
N LEU A 497 -39.91 -15.43 -15.28
CA LEU A 497 -38.68 -15.82 -14.61
C LEU A 497 -37.58 -16.06 -15.64
N THR A 498 -36.53 -15.26 -15.60
CA THR A 498 -35.35 -15.46 -16.44
C THR A 498 -34.20 -15.95 -15.58
N ALA A 499 -33.64 -17.10 -15.93
CA ALA A 499 -32.39 -17.58 -15.36
C ALA A 499 -31.23 -16.82 -16.02
N VAL A 500 -30.54 -16.00 -15.24
CA VAL A 500 -29.34 -15.25 -15.64
C VAL A 500 -28.12 -16.02 -15.12
N PRO A 501 -27.31 -16.63 -16.00
CA PRO A 501 -26.09 -17.31 -15.60
C PRO A 501 -25.10 -16.28 -15.02
N GLY A 502 -24.73 -16.46 -13.76
CA GLY A 502 -23.68 -15.71 -13.09
C GLY A 502 -22.32 -16.40 -13.19
N ALA A 503 -21.29 -15.75 -12.64
CA ALA A 503 -19.96 -16.35 -12.57
C ALA A 503 -19.92 -17.54 -11.58
N SER A 504 -19.11 -18.56 -11.88
CA SER A 504 -18.74 -19.64 -10.94
C SER A 504 -19.91 -20.43 -10.34
N GLY A 505 -20.80 -20.99 -11.18
CA GLY A 505 -21.88 -21.87 -10.71
C GLY A 505 -23.00 -21.12 -9.98
N VAL A 506 -23.10 -19.81 -10.15
CA VAL A 506 -24.22 -19.00 -9.68
C VAL A 506 -25.26 -18.87 -10.80
N THR A 507 -26.52 -19.14 -10.49
CA THR A 507 -27.66 -18.90 -11.38
C THR A 507 -28.64 -18.00 -10.63
N GLU A 508 -28.90 -16.81 -11.16
CA GLU A 508 -29.83 -15.85 -10.58
C GLU A 508 -31.15 -15.87 -11.35
N TYR A 509 -32.27 -15.94 -10.63
CA TYR A 509 -33.60 -15.91 -11.20
C TYR A 509 -34.21 -14.54 -10.92
N VAL A 510 -34.44 -13.78 -11.98
CA VAL A 510 -35.00 -12.43 -11.92
C VAL A 510 -36.44 -12.41 -12.46
N THR A 511 -37.26 -11.50 -11.95
CA THR A 511 -38.58 -11.21 -12.54
C THR A 511 -38.44 -10.65 -13.95
N GLY A 512 -39.47 -10.77 -14.78
CA GLY A 512 -39.48 -10.35 -16.20
C GLY A 512 -39.13 -8.88 -16.42
N ASP A 513 -39.33 -8.04 -15.41
CA ASP A 513 -38.96 -6.63 -15.43
C ASP A 513 -37.45 -6.39 -15.16
N GLY A 514 -36.66 -7.46 -14.94
CA GLY A 514 -35.20 -7.45 -14.77
C GLY A 514 -34.67 -6.75 -13.50
N ALA A 515 -35.55 -6.16 -12.68
CA ALA A 515 -35.14 -5.21 -11.66
C ALA A 515 -34.78 -5.82 -10.30
N ARG A 516 -35.19 -7.07 -9.99
CA ARG A 516 -34.98 -7.68 -8.66
C ARG A 516 -34.69 -9.19 -8.73
N PRO A 517 -33.60 -9.68 -8.09
CA PRO A 517 -33.41 -11.11 -7.86
C PRO A 517 -34.53 -11.67 -6.99
N LEU A 518 -35.15 -12.76 -7.43
CA LEU A 518 -36.04 -13.56 -6.58
C LEU A 518 -35.27 -14.67 -5.88
N LEU A 519 -34.44 -15.40 -6.63
CA LEU A 519 -33.72 -16.55 -6.12
C LEU A 519 -32.30 -16.56 -6.70
N VAL A 520 -31.31 -16.80 -5.84
CA VAL A 520 -29.93 -17.05 -6.25
C VAL A 520 -29.58 -18.48 -5.87
N ILE A 521 -29.16 -19.27 -6.85
CA ILE A 521 -28.64 -20.62 -6.65
C ILE A 521 -27.13 -20.55 -6.83
N GLN A 522 -26.37 -21.09 -5.89
CA GLN A 522 -24.91 -21.14 -5.95
C GLN A 522 -24.44 -22.57 -5.71
N VAL A 523 -23.71 -23.11 -6.69
CA VAL A 523 -23.04 -24.41 -6.58
C VAL A 523 -21.61 -24.20 -6.13
N ALA A 524 -21.21 -24.87 -5.06
CA ALA A 524 -19.83 -24.86 -4.57
C ALA A 524 -19.32 -26.29 -4.40
N THR A 525 -18.02 -26.49 -4.61
CA THR A 525 -17.30 -27.75 -4.33
C THR A 525 -16.11 -27.54 -3.39
N GLY A 526 -15.67 -28.60 -2.72
CA GLY A 526 -14.49 -28.60 -1.85
C GLY A 526 -14.63 -27.72 -0.59
N ALA A 527 -13.54 -27.07 -0.18
CA ALA A 527 -13.49 -26.31 1.08
C ALA A 527 -14.54 -25.18 1.18
N PHE A 528 -14.94 -24.57 0.06
CA PHE A 528 -16.02 -23.58 0.04
C PHE A 528 -17.39 -24.23 0.27
N ALA A 529 -17.62 -25.43 -0.30
CA ALA A 529 -18.82 -26.21 -0.06
C ALA A 529 -18.96 -26.59 1.43
N ASP A 530 -17.87 -26.92 2.11
CA ASP A 530 -17.85 -27.24 3.55
C ASP A 530 -18.17 -26.04 4.45
N VAL A 531 -17.70 -24.85 4.08
CA VAL A 531 -18.02 -23.62 4.83
C VAL A 531 -19.47 -23.23 4.62
N GLY A 532 -19.94 -23.22 3.37
CA GLY A 532 -21.34 -22.94 3.03
C GLY A 532 -22.30 -23.92 3.72
N TRP A 533 -21.97 -25.21 3.69
CA TRP A 533 -22.74 -26.27 4.34
C TRP A 533 -22.86 -26.07 5.85
N ARG A 534 -21.74 -25.87 6.56
CA ARG A 534 -21.76 -25.69 8.03
C ARG A 534 -22.61 -24.51 8.52
N VAL A 535 -22.74 -23.47 7.70
CA VAL A 535 -23.58 -22.31 8.02
C VAL A 535 -25.06 -22.63 7.78
N ALA A 536 -25.37 -23.30 6.68
CA ALA A 536 -26.75 -23.58 6.28
C ALA A 536 -27.36 -24.80 6.98
N SER A 537 -26.56 -25.80 7.37
CA SER A 537 -26.99 -27.02 8.07
C SER A 537 -27.47 -26.79 9.51
N ARG A 538 -27.49 -25.53 9.97
CA ARG A 538 -28.07 -25.12 11.26
C ARG A 538 -29.57 -24.84 11.19
N GLY A 539 -30.16 -24.92 9.99
CA GLY A 539 -31.60 -24.73 9.76
C GLY A 539 -32.44 -25.94 10.17
N THR A 540 -33.72 -25.88 9.85
CA THR A 540 -34.65 -27.00 10.00
C THR A 540 -34.38 -28.02 8.88
N PRO A 541 -34.21 -29.32 9.18
CA PRO A 541 -34.04 -30.33 8.15
C PRO A 541 -35.28 -30.41 7.25
N VAL A 542 -35.06 -30.59 5.94
CA VAL A 542 -36.14 -30.72 4.97
C VAL A 542 -36.67 -32.15 5.01
N ALA A 543 -37.96 -32.32 5.29
CA ALA A 543 -38.58 -33.63 5.39
C ALA A 543 -38.41 -34.44 4.09
N GLY A 544 -37.90 -35.67 4.22
CA GLY A 544 -37.63 -36.57 3.10
C GLY A 544 -36.29 -36.35 2.38
N THR A 545 -35.43 -35.45 2.86
CA THR A 545 -34.12 -35.19 2.25
C THR A 545 -33.05 -35.03 3.34
N PRO A 546 -32.33 -36.11 3.71
CA PRO A 546 -31.44 -36.12 4.88
C PRO A 546 -30.27 -35.13 4.79
N ASP A 547 -29.90 -34.72 3.57
CA ASP A 547 -28.84 -33.75 3.30
C ASP A 547 -29.38 -32.41 2.79
N ALA A 548 -30.55 -31.98 3.27
CA ALA A 548 -31.08 -30.66 2.99
C ALA A 548 -31.60 -29.94 4.24
N TYR A 549 -31.28 -28.66 4.35
CA TYR A 549 -31.68 -27.80 5.46
C TYR A 549 -32.26 -26.49 4.93
N VAL A 550 -33.29 -25.98 5.60
CA VAL A 550 -33.93 -24.71 5.28
C VAL A 550 -33.87 -23.76 6.48
N ASN A 551 -33.71 -22.48 6.21
CA ASN A 551 -33.75 -21.39 7.19
C ASN A 551 -34.60 -20.25 6.60
N ALA A 552 -34.82 -19.17 7.35
CA ALA A 552 -35.75 -18.09 7.01
C ALA A 552 -35.57 -17.51 5.59
N ASP A 553 -34.33 -17.38 5.11
CA ASP A 553 -34.00 -16.75 3.82
C ASP A 553 -33.18 -17.64 2.86
N ARG A 554 -32.91 -18.89 3.24
CA ARG A 554 -31.98 -19.76 2.51
C ARG A 554 -32.29 -21.24 2.67
N ALA A 555 -31.86 -22.04 1.70
CA ALA A 555 -31.78 -23.49 1.83
C ALA A 555 -30.40 -23.97 1.37
N ALA A 556 -29.99 -25.14 1.84
CA ALA A 556 -28.80 -25.82 1.34
C ALA A 556 -29.07 -27.29 1.14
N VAL A 557 -28.48 -27.83 0.08
CA VAL A 557 -28.50 -29.24 -0.25
C VAL A 557 -27.06 -29.69 -0.47
N ARG A 558 -26.65 -30.79 0.15
CA ARG A 558 -25.32 -31.35 -0.05
C ARG A 558 -25.40 -32.76 -0.63
N ARG A 559 -24.52 -33.05 -1.59
CA ARG A 559 -24.32 -34.40 -2.10
C ARG A 559 -22.84 -34.62 -2.37
N GLY A 560 -22.22 -35.52 -1.60
CA GLY A 560 -20.77 -35.72 -1.63
C GLY A 560 -20.00 -34.42 -1.33
N ASP A 561 -19.16 -34.01 -2.27
CA ASP A 561 -18.35 -32.80 -2.18
C ASP A 561 -19.01 -31.57 -2.85
N THR A 562 -20.26 -31.69 -3.29
CA THR A 562 -21.02 -30.58 -3.89
C THR A 562 -22.07 -30.07 -2.91
N THR A 563 -22.06 -28.76 -2.65
CA THR A 563 -23.10 -28.07 -1.89
C THR A 563 -23.79 -27.05 -2.80
N VAL A 564 -25.11 -27.16 -2.90
CA VAL A 564 -25.96 -26.16 -3.58
C VAL A 564 -26.64 -25.31 -2.53
N LEU A 565 -26.40 -24.00 -2.61
CA LEU A 565 -26.98 -22.99 -1.73
C LEU A 565 -28.07 -22.24 -2.49
N LEU A 566 -29.26 -22.16 -1.91
CA LEU A 566 -30.39 -21.38 -2.40
C LEU A 566 -30.60 -20.18 -1.48
N ARG A 567 -30.74 -18.98 -2.04
CA ARG A 567 -30.98 -17.76 -1.27
C ARG A 567 -32.09 -16.91 -1.89
N ALA A 568 -33.03 -16.48 -1.06
CA ALA A 568 -34.06 -15.53 -1.45
C ALA A 568 -33.46 -14.13 -1.66
N GLY A 569 -33.76 -13.48 -2.79
CA GLY A 569 -33.29 -12.13 -3.15
C GLY A 569 -34.32 -11.01 -2.95
N GLY A 570 -35.59 -11.36 -2.70
CA GLY A 570 -36.73 -10.43 -2.66
C GLY A 570 -37.61 -10.57 -1.41
N PRO A 571 -38.89 -10.13 -1.44
CA PRO A 571 -39.81 -10.29 -0.31
C PRO A 571 -39.83 -11.74 0.18
N ALA A 572 -39.95 -11.93 1.49
CA ALA A 572 -39.69 -13.20 2.17
C ALA A 572 -40.35 -14.39 1.45
N ILE A 573 -39.53 -15.17 0.74
CA ILE A 573 -39.96 -16.45 0.17
C ILE A 573 -40.36 -17.32 1.37
N ALA A 574 -41.58 -17.84 1.37
CA ALA A 574 -42.05 -18.69 2.45
C ALA A 574 -41.06 -19.86 2.65
N PRO A 575 -40.69 -20.21 3.90
CA PRO A 575 -39.76 -21.31 4.15
C PRO A 575 -40.17 -22.64 3.49
N GLN A 576 -41.48 -22.85 3.31
CA GLN A 576 -42.07 -24.00 2.62
C GLN A 576 -41.69 -24.04 1.13
N ALA A 577 -41.65 -22.90 0.45
CA ALA A 577 -41.24 -22.79 -0.95
C ALA A 577 -39.74 -23.09 -1.11
N LEU A 578 -38.89 -22.57 -0.21
CA LEU A 578 -37.47 -22.90 -0.16
C LEU A 578 -37.22 -24.39 0.13
N ALA A 579 -38.02 -25.00 1.00
CA ALA A 579 -37.96 -26.45 1.25
C ALA A 579 -38.40 -27.27 0.01
N GLY A 580 -39.41 -26.78 -0.73
CA GLY A 580 -39.81 -27.34 -2.03
C GLY A 580 -38.66 -27.31 -3.04
N LEU A 581 -38.02 -26.15 -3.20
CA LEU A 581 -36.86 -25.99 -4.08
C LEU A 581 -35.68 -26.87 -3.66
N ALA A 582 -35.38 -26.98 -2.36
CA ALA A 582 -34.33 -27.85 -1.86
C ALA A 582 -34.58 -29.34 -2.22
N ARG A 583 -35.83 -29.80 -2.19
CA ARG A 583 -36.19 -31.16 -2.63
C ARG A 583 -35.98 -31.36 -4.13
N LEU A 584 -36.37 -30.38 -4.95
CA LEU A 584 -36.11 -30.41 -6.40
C LEU A 584 -34.60 -30.48 -6.69
N VAL A 585 -33.82 -29.67 -5.97
CA VAL A 585 -32.36 -29.67 -6.10
C VAL A 585 -31.77 -31.03 -5.70
N ALA A 586 -32.21 -31.59 -4.59
CA ALA A 586 -31.74 -32.90 -4.12
C ALA A 586 -32.06 -34.01 -5.12
N ALA A 587 -33.26 -34.01 -5.70
CA ALA A 587 -33.67 -34.98 -6.72
C ALA A 587 -32.80 -34.88 -8.00
N GLN A 588 -32.43 -33.67 -8.43
CA GLN A 588 -31.54 -33.47 -9.58
C GLN A 588 -30.07 -33.82 -9.28
N LEU A 589 -29.66 -33.77 -8.01
CA LEU A 589 -28.32 -34.17 -7.58
C LEU A 589 -28.18 -35.67 -7.34
N GLU A 590 -29.27 -36.44 -7.39
CA GLU A 590 -29.15 -37.89 -7.40
C GLU A 590 -28.39 -38.31 -8.66
N PRO A 591 -27.30 -39.10 -8.52
CA PRO A 591 -26.61 -39.61 -9.68
C PRO A 591 -27.65 -40.34 -10.52
N HIS A 592 -27.79 -39.97 -11.80
CA HIS A 592 -28.44 -40.83 -12.76
C HIS A 592 -27.76 -42.19 -12.63
N THR A 593 -28.42 -43.11 -11.95
CA THR A 593 -28.05 -44.51 -11.94
C THR A 593 -28.11 -44.90 -13.40
N VAL A 594 -26.93 -44.98 -14.00
CA VAL A 594 -26.75 -45.58 -15.32
C VAL A 594 -27.37 -46.97 -15.17
N ARG A 595 -28.60 -47.12 -15.67
CA ARG A 595 -29.17 -48.42 -15.98
C ARG A 595 -28.26 -49.00 -17.04
N THR A 596 -27.24 -49.73 -16.61
CA THR A 596 -26.52 -50.68 -17.45
C THR A 596 -27.57 -51.69 -17.92
N ALA A 597 -27.98 -51.53 -19.17
CA ALA A 597 -28.57 -52.61 -19.97
C ALA A 597 -27.46 -53.54 -20.44
#